data_AF-A0A2V8QBA7-F1
#
_entry.id   AF-A0A2V8QBA7-F1
#
_cell.length_a   1.000
_cell.length_b   1.000
_cell.length_c   1.000
_cell.angle_alpha   90.00
_cell.angle_beta   90.00
_cell.angle_gamma   90.00
#
_symmetry.space_group_name_H-M   'P 1'
#
loop_
_entity.id
_entity.type
_entity.pdbx_description
1 polymer ?
#
loop_
_entity_poly.entity_id
_entity_poly.type
_entity_poly.pdbx_seq_one_letter_code
_entity_poly.pdbx_strand_id
1 'polypeptide(L)'
;MIEKHKQDFSDEMIRSFLLGELTGGEQSEFEEQLFTDDTLVSRVRLTELELCDEYASKRIGHRERQICRERFLLTHDRREALKISTALGDRFRTEATRHSVVARIRNLINIDQAVWKYAFAALILIIVLATALLVIKDHSRMATWIPKRVAPRPSSTATPQAAHHGTNSSAPAHKEQSPALPVHESLTPSGVLTSNTPIDS
;
A
#
# COMPACT_ATOMS: atom_id res chain seq x y z
N MET A 1 33.67 1.01 29.88
CA MET A 1 33.12 0.69 28.54
C MET A 1 32.00 1.69 28.31
N ILE A 2 32.25 2.74 27.53
CA ILE A 2 31.29 3.84 27.34
C ILE A 2 30.34 3.40 26.22
N GLU A 3 29.09 3.10 26.55
CA GLU A 3 28.01 3.06 25.57
C GLU A 3 27.86 4.47 25.00
N LYS A 4 28.53 4.73 23.88
CA LYS A 4 28.34 5.95 23.10
C LYS A 4 26.92 5.84 22.52
N HIS A 5 26.01 6.71 22.96
CA HIS A 5 24.67 6.82 22.38
C HIS A 5 24.80 6.84 20.85
N LYS A 6 24.37 5.76 20.20
CA LYS A 6 24.31 5.69 18.75
C LYS A 6 23.22 6.66 18.31
N GLN A 7 23.63 7.80 17.78
CA GLN A 7 22.70 8.79 17.28
C GLN A 7 22.10 8.23 15.99
N ASP A 8 20.84 7.82 16.06
CA ASP A 8 20.15 7.26 14.90
C ASP A 8 19.82 8.40 13.92
N PHE A 9 20.67 8.56 12.92
CA PHE A 9 20.42 9.45 11.79
C PHE A 9 19.23 8.93 10.98
N SER A 10 18.28 9.79 10.63
CA SER A 10 17.15 9.42 9.76
C SER A 10 17.59 9.30 8.31
N ASP A 11 16.87 8.50 7.51
CA ASP A 11 17.15 8.37 6.07
C ASP A 11 16.99 9.71 5.32
N GLU A 12 16.09 10.58 5.81
CA GLU A 12 15.93 11.93 5.29
C GLU A 12 17.19 12.79 5.52
N MET A 13 17.79 12.69 6.71
CA MET A 13 19.02 13.41 7.03
C MET A 13 20.19 12.93 6.17
N ILE A 14 20.27 11.62 5.89
CA ILE A 14 21.23 11.02 4.96
C ILE A 14 21.01 11.57 3.54
N ARG A 15 19.76 11.68 3.09
CA ARG A 15 19.40 12.27 1.79
C ARG A 15 19.81 13.73 1.71
N SER A 16 19.50 14.54 2.72
CA SER A 16 19.91 15.94 2.80
C SER A 16 21.44 16.09 2.81
N PHE A 17 22.17 15.19 3.46
CA PHE A 17 23.64 15.15 3.42
C PHE A 17 24.16 14.93 1.99
N LEU A 18 23.64 13.92 1.29
CA LEU A 18 24.05 13.59 -0.08
C LEU A 18 23.73 14.70 -1.10
N LEU A 19 22.66 15.46 -0.86
CA LEU A 19 22.28 16.62 -1.67
C LEU A 19 23.01 17.91 -1.24
N GLY A 20 23.73 17.91 -0.13
CA GLY A 20 24.42 19.08 0.42
C GLY A 20 23.47 20.16 0.92
N GLU A 21 22.34 19.74 1.52
CA GLU A 21 21.32 20.62 2.13
C GLU A 21 21.43 20.69 3.67
N LEU A 22 22.32 19.91 4.29
CA LEU A 22 22.57 20.00 5.73
C LEU A 22 23.19 21.35 6.13
N THR A 23 22.82 21.82 7.31
CA THR A 23 23.46 23.00 7.90
C THR A 23 24.87 22.66 8.40
N GLY A 24 25.78 23.63 8.45
CA GLY A 24 27.21 23.35 8.72
C GLY A 24 27.48 22.66 10.07
N GLY A 25 26.66 22.90 11.09
CA GLY A 25 26.74 22.20 12.38
C GLY A 25 26.35 20.72 12.26
N GLU A 26 25.19 20.45 11.64
CA GLU A 26 24.68 19.09 11.42
C GLU A 26 25.58 18.29 10.48
N GLN A 27 26.13 18.94 9.45
CA GLN A 27 27.06 18.32 8.51
C GLN A 27 28.33 17.84 9.21
N SER A 28 28.91 18.67 10.08
CA SER A 28 30.16 18.32 10.78
C SER A 28 29.98 17.12 11.71
N GLU A 29 28.86 17.11 12.45
CA GLU A 29 28.50 15.99 13.33
C GLU A 29 28.22 14.70 12.54
N PHE A 30 27.53 14.83 11.41
CA PHE A 30 27.26 13.72 10.50
C PHE A 30 28.55 13.13 9.92
N GLU A 31 29.48 13.97 9.47
CA GLU A 31 30.77 13.53 8.93
C GLU A 31 31.62 12.80 9.98
N GLU A 32 31.70 13.31 11.21
CA GLU A 32 32.41 12.64 12.31
C GLU A 32 31.86 11.22 12.58
N GLN A 33 30.54 11.10 12.61
CA GLN A 33 29.86 9.82 12.79
C GLN A 33 30.06 8.90 11.59
N LEU A 34 30.09 9.43 10.36
CA LEU A 34 30.33 8.66 9.14
C LEU A 34 31.72 7.99 9.15
N PHE A 35 32.73 8.61 9.78
CA PHE A 35 34.05 7.99 9.93
C PHE A 35 34.11 6.91 11.01
N THR A 36 33.17 6.88 11.95
CA THR A 36 33.21 5.99 13.12
C THR A 36 32.20 4.85 13.03
N ASP A 37 31.09 5.05 12.31
CA ASP A 37 29.97 4.11 12.23
C ASP A 37 29.85 3.46 10.84
N ASP A 38 30.35 2.22 10.73
CA ASP A 38 30.25 1.40 9.51
C ASP A 38 28.80 1.15 9.06
N THR A 39 27.86 1.13 10.01
CA THR A 39 26.43 0.94 9.69
C THR A 39 25.85 2.19 9.04
N LEU A 40 26.29 3.38 9.48
CA LEU A 40 25.92 4.64 8.84
C LEU A 40 26.49 4.71 7.42
N VAL A 41 27.77 4.34 7.23
CA VAL A 41 28.39 4.26 5.88
C VAL A 41 27.57 3.37 4.96
N SER A 42 27.15 2.20 5.45
CA SER A 42 26.35 1.25 4.66
C SER A 42 25.00 1.84 4.27
N ARG A 43 24.33 2.54 5.18
CA ARG A 43 23.07 3.25 4.91
C ARG A 43 23.25 4.38 3.90
N VAL A 44 24.30 5.19 4.03
CA VAL A 44 24.63 6.25 3.06
C VAL A 44 24.81 5.68 1.65
N ARG A 45 25.53 4.57 1.51
CA ARG A 45 25.71 3.89 0.22
C ARG A 45 24.40 3.38 -0.38
N LEU A 46 23.50 2.87 0.47
CA LEU A 46 22.19 2.41 0.04
C LEU A 46 21.34 3.59 -0.46
N THR A 47 21.26 4.67 0.32
CA THR A 47 20.53 5.89 -0.07
C THR A 47 21.12 6.54 -1.32
N GLU A 48 22.44 6.48 -1.52
CA GLU A 48 23.12 6.92 -2.74
C GLU A 48 22.67 6.14 -3.97
N LEU A 49 22.57 4.81 -3.86
CA LEU A 49 22.06 3.95 -4.94
C LEU A 49 20.58 4.21 -5.23
N GLU A 50 19.77 4.39 -4.19
CA GLU A 50 18.34 4.76 -4.32
C GLU A 50 18.18 6.10 -5.04
N LEU A 51 18.99 7.11 -4.70
CA LEU A 51 18.98 8.42 -5.35
C LEU A 51 19.35 8.32 -6.84
N CYS A 52 20.33 7.48 -7.18
CA CYS A 52 20.68 7.15 -8.56
C CYS A 52 19.51 6.49 -9.32
N ASP A 53 18.81 5.53 -8.72
CA ASP A 53 17.62 4.91 -9.33
C ASP A 53 16.47 5.91 -9.50
N GLU A 54 16.19 6.76 -8.50
CA GLU A 54 15.19 7.82 -8.57
C GLU A 54 15.50 8.85 -9.67
N TYR A 55 16.78 9.18 -9.84
CA TYR A 55 17.25 10.04 -10.91
C TYR A 55 17.06 9.37 -12.29
N ALA A 56 17.52 8.13 -12.45
CA ALA A 56 17.40 7.37 -13.70
C ALA A 56 15.94 7.16 -14.12
N SER A 57 15.09 6.82 -13.15
CA SER A 57 13.64 6.61 -13.36
C SER A 57 12.85 7.91 -13.52
N LYS A 58 13.50 9.09 -13.39
CA LYS A 58 12.88 10.43 -13.44
C LYS A 58 11.83 10.67 -12.35
N ARG A 59 11.89 9.93 -11.23
CA ARG A 59 11.01 10.09 -10.05
C ARG A 59 11.44 11.24 -9.14
N ILE A 60 12.72 11.62 -9.18
CA ILE A 60 13.26 12.75 -8.40
C ILE A 60 12.64 14.09 -8.81
N GLY A 61 12.36 14.97 -7.83
CA GLY A 61 11.75 16.29 -8.03
C GLY A 61 12.61 17.22 -8.89
N HIS A 62 12.02 18.27 -9.48
CA HIS A 62 12.76 19.16 -10.40
C HIS A 62 13.93 19.89 -9.70
N ARG A 63 13.69 20.39 -8.48
CA ARG A 63 14.70 21.08 -7.65
C ARG A 63 15.84 20.14 -7.28
N GLU A 64 15.52 18.98 -6.71
CA GLU A 64 16.48 17.94 -6.34
C GLU A 64 17.28 17.44 -7.55
N ARG A 65 16.65 17.34 -8.74
CA ARG A 65 17.34 16.92 -9.97
C ARG A 65 18.45 17.89 -10.38
N GLN A 66 18.23 19.19 -10.22
CA GLN A 66 19.25 20.20 -10.50
C GLN A 66 20.42 20.06 -9.52
N ILE A 67 20.11 19.96 -8.22
CA ILE A 67 21.12 19.76 -7.17
C ILE A 67 21.91 18.48 -7.41
N CYS A 68 21.24 17.37 -7.75
CA CYS A 68 21.88 16.12 -8.09
C CYS A 68 22.85 16.26 -9.27
N ARG A 69 22.45 16.98 -10.33
CA ARG A 69 23.30 17.19 -11.50
C ARG A 69 24.52 18.06 -11.18
N GLU A 70 24.33 19.10 -10.38
CA GLU A 70 25.36 20.10 -10.11
C GLU A 70 26.35 19.65 -9.03
N ARG A 71 25.89 18.89 -8.03
CA ARG A 71 26.69 18.56 -6.84
C ARG A 71 26.91 17.06 -6.66
N PHE A 72 25.88 16.25 -6.84
CA PHE A 72 25.96 14.82 -6.54
C PHE A 72 26.73 14.05 -7.62
N LEU A 73 26.42 14.26 -8.91
CA LEU A 73 26.99 13.51 -10.04
C LEU A 73 28.40 13.97 -10.46
N LEU A 74 29.14 14.61 -9.56
CA LEU A 74 30.51 15.09 -9.83
C LEU A 74 31.55 13.96 -9.79
N THR A 75 31.35 12.95 -8.94
CA THR A 75 32.30 11.84 -8.80
C THR A 75 32.14 10.83 -9.94
N HIS A 76 33.22 10.11 -10.27
CA HIS A 76 33.18 9.05 -11.29
C HIS A 76 32.23 7.92 -10.87
N ASP A 77 32.38 7.43 -9.65
CA ASP A 77 31.63 6.29 -9.10
C ASP A 77 30.12 6.53 -9.13
N ARG A 78 29.67 7.74 -8.79
CA ARG A 78 28.24 8.12 -8.86
C ARG A 78 27.70 8.15 -10.27
N ARG A 79 28.50 8.60 -11.24
CA ARG A 79 28.11 8.58 -12.66
C ARG A 79 28.03 7.15 -13.19
N GLU A 80 28.92 6.27 -12.74
CA GLU A 80 28.89 4.86 -13.10
C GLU A 80 27.67 4.15 -12.51
N ALA A 81 27.39 4.34 -11.22
CA ALA A 81 26.18 3.84 -10.56
C ALA A 81 24.92 4.30 -11.30
N LEU A 82 24.86 5.59 -11.70
CA LEU A 82 23.74 6.10 -12.49
C LEU A 82 23.60 5.43 -13.86
N LYS A 83 24.71 5.19 -14.57
CA LYS A 83 24.68 4.46 -15.86
C LYS A 83 24.10 3.06 -15.70
N ILE A 84 24.51 2.34 -14.64
CA ILE A 84 24.00 1.01 -14.33
C ILE A 84 22.49 1.07 -14.06
N SER A 85 22.04 1.97 -13.17
CA SER A 85 20.61 2.13 -12.88
C SER A 85 19.79 2.52 -14.11
N THR A 86 20.36 3.35 -15.00
CA THR A 86 19.71 3.73 -16.27
C THR A 86 19.59 2.54 -17.22
N ALA A 87 20.68 1.79 -17.42
CA ALA A 87 20.68 0.59 -18.27
C ALA A 87 19.71 -0.48 -17.76
N LEU A 88 19.64 -0.67 -16.43
CA LEU A 88 18.72 -1.59 -15.79
C LEU A 88 17.27 -1.14 -15.98
N GLY A 89 16.99 0.14 -15.75
CA GLY A 89 15.68 0.74 -15.95
C GLY A 89 15.19 0.62 -17.39
N ASP A 90 16.07 0.84 -18.38
CA ASP A 90 15.73 0.72 -19.79
C ASP A 90 15.42 -0.73 -20.19
N ARG A 91 16.17 -1.71 -19.66
CA ARG A 91 15.90 -3.14 -19.87
C ARG A 91 14.54 -3.55 -19.31
N PHE A 92 14.22 -3.19 -18.06
CA PHE A 92 12.94 -3.56 -17.44
C PHE A 92 11.75 -2.74 -17.91
N ARG A 93 11.96 -1.54 -18.47
CA ARG A 93 10.89 -0.74 -19.09
C ARG A 93 10.29 -1.39 -20.33
N THR A 94 11.09 -2.14 -21.07
CA THR A 94 10.65 -2.81 -22.30
C THR A 94 9.57 -3.86 -22.00
N GLU A 95 9.57 -4.45 -20.80
CA GLU A 95 8.56 -5.40 -20.31
C GLU A 95 7.38 -4.73 -19.57
N ALA A 96 7.59 -3.54 -19.01
CA ALA A 96 6.65 -2.88 -18.08
C ALA A 96 5.59 -1.97 -18.72
N THR A 97 5.47 -1.93 -20.06
CA THR A 97 4.46 -1.10 -20.77
C THR A 97 3.01 -1.47 -20.45
N ARG A 98 2.74 -2.53 -19.67
CA ARG A 98 1.41 -2.85 -19.12
C ARG A 98 1.13 -2.36 -17.69
N HIS A 99 2.13 -1.91 -16.92
CA HIS A 99 1.98 -1.56 -15.49
C HIS A 99 2.23 -0.07 -15.13
N SER A 100 2.33 0.81 -16.12
CA SER A 100 2.62 2.25 -15.95
C SER A 100 1.62 3.03 -15.06
N VAL A 101 0.45 2.49 -14.76
CA VAL A 101 -0.55 3.17 -13.92
C VAL A 101 -0.12 3.16 -12.45
N VAL A 102 0.51 2.07 -11.98
CA VAL A 102 0.91 1.91 -10.57
C VAL A 102 2.08 2.84 -10.22
N ALA A 103 2.99 3.09 -11.16
CA ALA A 103 4.11 4.02 -10.98
C ALA A 103 3.66 5.49 -10.86
N ARG A 104 2.54 5.87 -11.51
CA ARG A 104 1.96 7.22 -11.36
C ARG A 104 1.28 7.40 -10.01
N ILE A 105 0.71 6.33 -9.44
CA ILE A 105 0.06 6.36 -8.13
C ILE A 105 1.09 6.50 -7.02
N ARG A 106 2.26 5.85 -7.11
CA ARG A 106 3.31 5.94 -6.08
C ARG A 106 3.93 7.34 -5.97
N ASN A 107 4.03 8.08 -7.08
CA ASN A 107 4.55 9.45 -7.07
C ASN A 107 3.58 10.49 -6.47
N LEU A 108 2.29 10.15 -6.36
CA LEU A 108 1.29 10.98 -5.65
C LEU A 108 1.27 10.72 -4.14
N ILE A 109 1.90 9.64 -3.66
CA ILE A 109 1.89 9.25 -2.25
C ILE A 109 3.02 9.94 -1.45
N ASN A 110 4.03 10.49 -2.11
CA ASN A 110 5.09 11.29 -1.46
C ASN A 110 4.74 12.78 -1.27
N ILE A 111 3.49 13.18 -1.49
CA ILE A 111 3.02 14.55 -1.21
C ILE A 111 2.50 14.60 0.23
N ASP A 112 3.38 15.07 1.13
CA ASP A 112 3.15 15.42 2.53
C ASP A 112 2.40 14.39 3.40
N GLN A 113 3.14 13.69 4.27
CA GLN A 113 2.58 12.90 5.37
C GLN A 113 1.54 13.69 6.21
N ALA A 114 1.63 15.02 6.24
CA ALA A 114 0.64 15.88 6.89
C ALA A 114 -0.72 15.88 6.17
N VAL A 115 -0.74 15.92 4.83
CA VAL A 115 -1.98 15.95 4.04
C VAL A 115 -2.74 14.61 4.12
N TRP A 116 -2.01 13.49 4.20
CA TRP A 116 -2.62 12.17 4.39
C TRP A 116 -3.37 12.02 5.72
N LYS A 117 -2.90 12.65 6.80
CA LYS A 117 -3.60 12.63 8.10
C LYS A 117 -4.97 13.32 7.99
N TYR A 118 -5.06 14.42 7.25
CA TYR A 118 -6.33 15.12 7.02
C TYR A 118 -7.25 14.36 6.06
N ALA A 119 -6.70 13.72 5.02
CA ALA A 119 -7.49 12.89 4.12
C ALA A 119 -8.14 11.70 4.85
N PHE A 120 -7.39 11.04 5.75
CA PHE A 120 -7.92 9.94 6.55
C PHE A 120 -8.97 10.43 7.55
N ALA A 121 -8.76 11.58 8.19
CA ALA A 121 -9.75 12.20 9.06
C ALA A 121 -11.03 12.58 8.32
N ALA A 122 -10.91 13.14 7.12
CA ALA A 122 -12.05 13.47 6.26
C ALA A 122 -12.80 12.22 5.80
N LEU A 123 -12.11 11.13 5.46
CA LEU A 123 -12.72 9.86 5.11
C LEU A 123 -13.55 9.29 6.29
N ILE A 124 -12.97 9.29 7.49
CA ILE A 124 -13.68 8.86 8.71
C ILE A 124 -14.91 9.74 8.95
N LEU A 125 -14.78 11.06 8.81
CA LEU A 125 -15.88 12.00 8.96
C LEU A 125 -17.02 11.70 7.97
N ILE A 126 -16.69 11.42 6.70
CA ILE A 126 -17.67 11.07 5.66
C ILE A 126 -18.38 9.76 6.02
N ILE A 127 -17.65 8.74 6.50
CA ILE A 127 -18.24 7.46 6.91
C ILE A 127 -19.18 7.66 8.11
N VAL A 128 -18.78 8.43 9.12
CA VAL A 128 -19.62 8.75 10.28
C VAL A 128 -20.87 9.52 9.86
N LEU A 129 -20.74 10.50 8.96
CA LEU A 129 -21.88 11.27 8.45
C LEU A 129 -22.83 10.39 7.63
N ALA A 130 -22.28 9.54 6.75
CA ALA A 130 -23.07 8.61 5.95
C ALA A 130 -23.84 7.61 6.81
N THR A 131 -23.20 7.05 7.84
CA THR A 131 -23.85 6.13 8.79
C THR A 131 -24.93 6.82 9.62
N ALA A 132 -24.68 8.05 10.11
CA ALA A 132 -25.70 8.84 10.82
C ALA A 132 -26.92 9.16 9.93
N LEU A 133 -26.70 9.56 8.67
CA LEU A 133 -27.78 9.79 7.72
C LEU A 133 -28.57 8.52 7.38
N LEU A 134 -27.90 7.37 7.34
CA LEU A 134 -28.54 6.08 7.07
C LEU A 134 -29.50 5.70 8.20
N VAL A 135 -29.08 5.88 9.46
CA VAL A 135 -29.92 5.62 10.64
C VAL A 135 -31.16 6.53 10.68
N ILE A 136 -30.99 7.83 10.40
CA ILE A 136 -32.10 8.79 10.35
C ILE A 136 -33.10 8.44 9.22
N LYS A 137 -32.58 8.04 8.06
CA LYS A 137 -33.39 7.67 6.90
C LYS A 137 -34.14 6.36 7.11
N ASP A 138 -33.57 5.39 7.81
CA ASP A 138 -34.27 4.15 8.15
C ASP A 138 -35.40 4.38 9.16
N HIS A 139 -35.24 5.32 10.10
CA HIS A 139 -36.33 5.72 10.98
C HIS A 139 -37.51 6.38 10.23
N SER A 140 -37.21 7.04 9.12
CA SER A 140 -38.22 7.71 8.27
C SER A 140 -39.04 6.74 7.41
N ARG A 141 -38.50 5.54 7.11
CA ARG A 141 -39.16 4.54 6.25
C ARG A 141 -40.29 3.77 6.94
N MET A 142 -40.41 3.87 8.26
CA MET A 142 -41.48 3.21 9.03
C MET A 142 -42.80 4.00 9.02
N ALA A 143 -42.83 5.24 8.52
CA ALA A 143 -44.02 6.10 8.59
C ALA A 143 -44.98 6.00 7.39
N THR A 144 -44.65 5.27 6.32
CA THR A 144 -45.41 5.34 5.05
C THR A 144 -46.17 4.08 4.65
N TRP A 145 -46.38 3.14 5.57
CA TRP A 145 -47.25 1.98 5.32
C TRP A 145 -48.52 2.04 6.17
N ILE A 146 -49.43 2.93 5.75
CA ILE A 146 -50.84 2.87 6.15
C ILE A 146 -51.52 1.97 5.11
N PRO A 147 -51.80 0.68 5.41
CA PRO A 147 -52.56 -0.15 4.49
C PRO A 147 -53.98 0.44 4.38
N LYS A 148 -54.36 0.77 3.14
CA LYS A 148 -55.71 1.16 2.75
C LYS A 148 -56.66 0.06 3.24
N ARG A 149 -57.50 0.33 4.25
CA ARG A 149 -58.53 -0.61 4.72
C ARG A 149 -59.44 -0.94 3.54
N VAL A 150 -59.34 -2.16 3.03
CA VAL A 150 -60.29 -2.73 2.08
C VAL A 150 -61.55 -3.04 2.88
N ALA A 151 -62.69 -2.50 2.42
CA ALA A 151 -63.99 -2.76 3.03
C ALA A 151 -64.32 -4.27 3.00
N PRO A 152 -64.85 -4.84 4.09
CA PRO A 152 -65.16 -6.26 4.15
C PRO A 152 -66.26 -6.62 3.14
N ARG A 153 -65.94 -7.56 2.25
CA ARG A 153 -66.88 -8.20 1.33
C ARG A 153 -67.75 -9.19 2.14
N PRO A 154 -69.09 -9.15 2.05
CA PRO A 154 -69.95 -10.06 2.81
C PRO A 154 -69.68 -11.51 2.39
N SER A 155 -69.30 -12.32 3.38
CA SER A 155 -68.97 -13.73 3.25
C SER A 155 -70.24 -14.56 3.11
N SER A 156 -70.34 -15.31 2.02
CA SER A 156 -71.43 -16.25 1.77
C SER A 156 -71.12 -17.59 2.46
N THR A 157 -71.97 -17.93 3.43
CA THR A 157 -72.44 -19.28 3.81
C THR A 157 -71.51 -20.47 3.54
N ALA A 158 -70.91 -20.99 4.62
CA ALA A 158 -70.15 -22.24 4.63
C ALA A 158 -71.10 -23.46 4.70
N THR A 159 -70.89 -24.41 3.78
CA THR A 159 -71.46 -25.77 3.82
C THR A 159 -70.52 -26.67 4.64
N PRO A 160 -71.02 -27.51 5.56
CA PRO A 160 -70.18 -28.37 6.39
C PRO A 160 -69.62 -29.54 5.56
N GLN A 161 -68.30 -29.56 5.35
CA GLN A 161 -67.59 -30.68 4.72
C GLN A 161 -66.94 -31.54 5.80
N ALA A 162 -67.26 -32.83 5.74
CA ALA A 162 -66.89 -33.87 6.70
C ALA A 162 -65.38 -34.08 6.79
N ALA A 163 -64.94 -34.38 8.01
CA ALA A 163 -63.57 -34.67 8.39
C ALA A 163 -63.07 -35.99 7.77
N HIS A 164 -61.88 -35.94 7.18
CA HIS A 164 -61.08 -37.13 6.90
C HIS A 164 -59.67 -36.91 7.45
N HIS A 165 -59.40 -37.56 8.57
CA HIS A 165 -58.09 -37.65 9.20
C HIS A 165 -57.26 -38.67 8.42
N GLY A 166 -56.16 -38.24 7.81
CA GLY A 166 -55.12 -39.11 7.28
C GLY A 166 -53.93 -39.08 8.23
N THR A 167 -53.88 -40.06 9.13
CA THR A 167 -52.66 -40.46 9.84
C THR A 167 -51.65 -40.97 8.83
N ASN A 168 -50.55 -40.25 8.63
CA ASN A 168 -49.27 -40.85 8.23
C ASN A 168 -48.11 -39.90 8.54
N SER A 169 -47.37 -40.29 9.58
CA SER A 169 -46.03 -39.83 9.90
C SER A 169 -45.06 -40.17 8.77
N SER A 170 -44.20 -39.22 8.41
CA SER A 170 -42.80 -39.48 8.04
C SER A 170 -42.05 -38.15 8.01
N ALA A 171 -41.17 -37.96 8.99
CA ALA A 171 -40.14 -36.92 8.98
C ALA A 171 -38.95 -37.39 8.14
N PRO A 172 -38.32 -36.52 7.33
CA PRO A 172 -36.98 -36.79 6.82
C PRO A 172 -35.95 -35.77 7.30
N ALA A 173 -34.98 -36.32 8.04
CA ALA A 173 -33.54 -36.10 7.97
C ALA A 173 -32.99 -34.67 7.78
N HIS A 174 -32.51 -34.09 8.87
CA HIS A 174 -31.46 -33.05 8.84
C HIS A 174 -30.17 -33.66 8.27
N LYS A 175 -29.65 -33.10 7.17
CA LYS A 175 -28.24 -33.28 6.78
C LYS A 175 -27.43 -32.17 7.44
N GLU A 176 -26.67 -32.53 8.48
CA GLU A 176 -25.54 -31.74 8.94
C GLU A 176 -24.48 -31.71 7.83
N GLN A 177 -24.20 -30.52 7.31
CA GLN A 177 -23.10 -30.28 6.38
C GLN A 177 -21.99 -29.60 7.18
N SER A 178 -20.99 -30.38 7.59
CA SER A 178 -19.78 -29.86 8.23
C SER A 178 -18.95 -29.03 7.23
N PRO A 179 -18.35 -27.90 7.66
CA PRO A 179 -17.55 -27.06 6.78
C PRO A 179 -16.18 -27.72 6.48
N ALA A 180 -15.80 -27.74 5.20
CA ALA A 180 -14.45 -28.12 4.79
C ALA A 180 -13.46 -26.98 5.07
N LEU A 181 -12.33 -27.32 5.71
CA LEU A 181 -11.20 -26.45 6.00
C LEU A 181 -10.44 -26.06 4.72
N PRO A 182 -9.79 -24.88 4.69
CA PRO A 182 -9.01 -24.40 3.56
C PRO A 182 -7.73 -25.21 3.34
N VAL A 183 -7.48 -25.59 2.09
CA VAL A 183 -6.24 -26.19 1.63
C VAL A 183 -5.21 -25.07 1.43
N HIS A 184 -4.20 -25.03 2.29
CA HIS A 184 -3.00 -24.23 2.08
C HIS A 184 -2.02 -25.02 1.19
N GLU A 185 -2.08 -24.80 -0.13
CA GLU A 185 -1.00 -25.22 -1.01
C GLU A 185 0.15 -24.20 -0.92
N SER A 186 1.17 -24.63 -0.20
CA SER A 186 2.53 -24.12 -0.25
C SER A 186 3.23 -24.78 -1.44
N LEU A 187 3.87 -24.01 -2.32
CA LEU A 187 5.03 -24.42 -3.13
C LEU A 187 5.52 -23.22 -3.95
N THR A 188 6.46 -22.49 -3.37
CA THR A 188 7.35 -21.55 -4.06
C THR A 188 8.44 -22.35 -4.80
N PRO A 189 8.60 -22.23 -6.12
CA PRO A 189 9.78 -22.77 -6.79
C PRO A 189 10.98 -21.86 -6.51
N SER A 190 11.96 -22.42 -5.82
CA SER A 190 13.28 -21.84 -5.61
C SER A 190 14.00 -21.70 -6.94
N GLY A 191 14.24 -20.48 -7.41
CA GLY A 191 15.03 -20.19 -8.61
C GLY A 191 16.51 -20.34 -8.32
N VAL A 192 17.13 -21.38 -8.88
CA VAL A 192 18.58 -21.59 -8.88
C VAL A 192 19.21 -20.70 -9.94
N LEU A 193 20.07 -19.77 -9.53
CA LEU A 193 20.94 -18.98 -10.41
C LEU A 193 22.20 -19.79 -10.73
N THR A 194 22.32 -20.27 -11.97
CA THR A 194 23.59 -20.79 -12.51
C THR A 194 24.31 -19.68 -13.28
N SER A 195 25.41 -19.19 -12.74
CA SER A 195 26.34 -18.27 -13.43
C SER A 195 27.31 -19.06 -14.29
N ASN A 196 27.10 -19.09 -15.60
CA ASN A 196 28.11 -19.52 -16.57
C ASN A 196 28.47 -18.32 -17.47
N THR A 197 29.62 -17.70 -17.20
CA THR A 197 30.29 -16.75 -18.10
C THR A 197 31.63 -17.36 -18.52
N PRO A 198 31.87 -17.64 -19.80
CA PRO A 198 33.21 -17.88 -20.29
C PRO A 198 33.95 -16.54 -20.47
N ILE A 199 35.13 -16.47 -19.87
CA ILE A 199 36.12 -15.40 -20.05
C ILE A 199 36.89 -15.77 -21.33
N ASP A 200 36.67 -15.04 -22.42
CA ASP A 200 37.57 -15.07 -23.57
C ASP A 200 38.68 -14.03 -23.37
N SER A 201 39.91 -14.50 -23.58
CA SER A 201 41.19 -13.78 -23.45
C SER A 201 41.61 -13.15 -24.77
#